data_AF-Q8RRE7-F1
#
_entry.id   AF-Q8RRE7-F1
#
_cell.length_a   1.000
_cell.length_b   1.000
_cell.length_c   1.000
_cell.angle_alpha   90.00
_cell.angle_beta   90.00
_cell.angle_gamma   90.00
#
_symmetry.space_group_name_H-M   'P 1'
#
loop_
_entity.id
_entity.type
_entity.pdbx_description
1 polymer ?
#
loop_
_entity_poly.entity_id
_entity_poly.type
_entity_poly.pdbx_seq_one_letter_code
_entity_poly.pdbx_strand_id
1 'polypeptide(L)'
;PWNYFDARNIKNVEITNKLAFGPQGSPWGTSKLMFNNLTLGQNAVMDYSQFSNLTIQGDFVNNQGTINYLVRGGQVATLNVGNAAAMFFSNNVDSTTGFYQPLMKINSAQDLIKNEEHVLLKAKIIGYGNVSEGTNSIANVNLIEQFKERLA
;
A
#
# COMPACT_ATOMS: atom_id res chain seq x y z
N PRO A 1 -20.22 -5.03 -0.95
CA PRO A 1 -20.21 -3.76 -0.18
C PRO A 1 -21.19 -3.87 0.99
N TRP A 2 -21.20 -2.90 1.90
CA TRP A 2 -22.13 -2.81 3.04
C TRP A 2 -21.92 -3.89 4.11
N ASN A 3 -20.70 -4.41 4.21
CA ASN A 3 -20.28 -5.30 5.29
C ASN A 3 -19.01 -4.74 5.95
N TYR A 4 -18.65 -5.28 7.12
CA TYR A 4 -17.44 -4.92 7.83
C TYR A 4 -16.62 -6.15 8.23
N PHE A 5 -15.32 -5.95 8.31
CA PHE A 5 -14.39 -6.87 8.94
C PHE A 5 -13.66 -6.09 10.04
N ASP A 6 -13.84 -6.53 11.29
CA ASP A 6 -13.25 -5.88 12.46
C ASP A 6 -12.23 -6.80 13.13
N ALA A 7 -10.96 -6.48 12.93
CA ALA A 7 -9.83 -7.13 13.54
C ALA A 7 -9.04 -6.17 14.44
N ARG A 8 -9.67 -5.12 14.99
CA ARG A 8 -8.99 -4.17 15.90
C ARG A 8 -8.51 -4.82 17.21
N ASN A 9 -9.13 -5.93 17.62
CA ASN A 9 -8.70 -6.70 18.79
C ASN A 9 -7.64 -7.75 18.47
N ILE A 10 -7.33 -7.98 17.19
CA ILE A 10 -6.25 -8.86 16.76
C ILE A 10 -5.00 -8.01 16.62
N LYS A 11 -3.95 -8.34 17.38
CA LYS A 11 -2.72 -7.54 17.42
C LYS A 11 -2.12 -7.35 16.03
N ASN A 12 -1.91 -8.45 15.29
CA ASN A 12 -1.31 -8.43 13.97
C ASN A 12 -2.17 -9.27 13.01
N VAL A 13 -2.49 -8.70 11.84
CA VAL A 13 -3.04 -9.45 10.72
C VAL A 13 -2.06 -9.39 9.56
N GLU A 14 -1.81 -10.53 8.92
CA GLU A 14 -0.95 -10.63 7.74
C GLU A 14 -1.76 -11.10 6.54
N ILE A 15 -1.57 -10.42 5.42
CA ILE A 15 -2.08 -10.81 4.11
C ILE A 15 -0.93 -11.43 3.33
N THR A 16 -1.06 -12.70 2.96
CA THR A 16 0.00 -13.47 2.29
C THR A 16 -0.20 -13.65 0.79
N ASN A 17 -1.36 -13.25 0.25
CA ASN A 17 -1.67 -13.42 -1.17
C ASN A 17 -2.41 -12.22 -1.76
N LYS A 18 -3.72 -12.07 -1.50
CA LYS A 18 -4.49 -10.97 -2.08
C LYS A 18 -5.53 -10.40 -1.11
N LEU A 19 -5.55 -9.07 -0.99
CA LEU A 19 -6.59 -8.29 -0.34
C LEU A 19 -7.27 -7.41 -1.39
N ALA A 20 -8.53 -7.68 -1.70
CA ALA A 20 -9.28 -6.94 -2.71
C ALA A 20 -10.73 -6.69 -2.29
N PHE A 21 -11.37 -5.70 -2.92
CA PHE A 21 -12.65 -5.16 -2.47
C PHE A 21 -13.69 -5.10 -3.59
N GLY A 22 -14.91 -5.53 -3.26
CA GLY A 22 -16.05 -5.47 -4.17
C GLY A 22 -15.95 -6.40 -5.39
N PRO A 23 -16.92 -6.33 -6.32
CA PRO A 23 -16.80 -7.00 -7.61
C PRO A 23 -15.53 -6.55 -8.33
N GLN A 24 -14.73 -7.50 -8.79
CA GLN A 24 -13.50 -7.19 -9.55
C GLN A 24 -13.87 -6.39 -10.80
N GLY A 25 -13.21 -5.25 -11.02
CA GLY A 25 -13.41 -4.37 -12.19
C GLY A 25 -14.37 -3.18 -11.98
N SER A 26 -15.41 -3.32 -11.14
CA SER A 26 -16.33 -2.21 -10.83
C SER A 26 -16.74 -2.21 -9.35
N PRO A 27 -15.82 -1.85 -8.44
CA PRO A 27 -16.15 -1.71 -7.03
C PRO A 27 -17.15 -0.56 -6.85
N TRP A 28 -18.20 -0.82 -6.06
CA TRP A 28 -19.24 0.14 -5.69
C TRP A 28 -19.63 -0.06 -4.23
N GLY A 29 -20.21 0.98 -3.61
CA GLY A 29 -20.54 0.99 -2.17
C GLY A 29 -19.30 0.99 -1.27
N THR A 30 -19.48 0.72 0.02
CA THR A 30 -18.37 0.78 0.99
C THR A 30 -18.28 -0.51 1.79
N SER A 31 -17.10 -1.14 1.85
CA SER A 31 -16.76 -2.14 2.85
C SER A 31 -15.90 -1.50 3.93
N LYS A 32 -16.16 -1.78 5.21
CA LYS A 32 -15.36 -1.25 6.33
C LYS A 32 -14.36 -2.29 6.80
N LEU A 33 -13.08 -1.97 6.77
CA LEU A 33 -12.02 -2.89 7.21
C LEU A 33 -11.24 -2.20 8.30
N MET A 34 -11.14 -2.85 9.46
CA MET A 34 -10.52 -2.24 10.62
C MET A 34 -9.48 -3.20 11.19
N PHE A 35 -8.24 -2.76 11.27
CA PHE A 35 -7.12 -3.53 11.79
C PHE A 35 -6.43 -2.76 12.92
N ASN A 36 -5.84 -3.50 13.86
CA ASN A 36 -4.84 -2.91 14.75
C ASN A 36 -3.55 -2.69 13.96
N ASN A 37 -2.77 -3.76 13.74
CA ASN A 37 -1.64 -3.76 12.81
C ASN A 37 -1.97 -4.60 11.57
N LEU A 38 -1.50 -4.14 10.40
CA LEU A 38 -1.66 -4.84 9.14
C LEU A 38 -0.30 -5.02 8.46
N THR A 39 0.00 -6.26 8.06
CA THR A 39 1.18 -6.61 7.26
C THR A 39 0.74 -7.12 5.90
N LEU A 40 1.26 -6.51 4.84
CA LEU A 40 1.25 -7.06 3.50
C LEU A 40 2.53 -7.87 3.32
N GLY A 41 2.39 -9.19 3.21
CA GLY A 41 3.52 -10.11 3.07
C GLY A 41 4.17 -10.06 1.68
N GLN A 42 5.23 -10.85 1.52
CA GLN A 42 5.99 -10.90 0.27
C GLN A 42 5.09 -11.31 -0.89
N ASN A 43 5.15 -10.55 -1.99
CA ASN A 43 4.33 -10.74 -3.19
C ASN A 43 2.81 -10.60 -2.98
N ALA A 44 2.36 -10.25 -1.77
CA ALA A 44 0.96 -10.05 -1.52
C ALA A 44 0.48 -8.77 -2.21
N VAL A 45 -0.73 -8.81 -2.75
CA VAL A 45 -1.32 -7.71 -3.51
C VAL A 45 -2.51 -7.13 -2.75
N MET A 46 -2.55 -5.82 -2.65
CA MET A 46 -3.66 -5.09 -2.05
C MET A 46 -4.28 -4.12 -3.07
N ASP A 47 -5.52 -4.36 -3.48
CA ASP A 47 -6.24 -3.47 -4.41
C ASP A 47 -6.96 -2.35 -3.64
N TYR A 48 -6.36 -1.16 -3.48
CA TYR A 48 -6.90 -0.08 -2.65
C TYR A 48 -7.67 0.99 -3.42
N SER A 49 -8.79 1.43 -2.85
CA SER A 49 -9.66 2.46 -3.44
C SER A 49 -10.53 3.15 -2.39
N GLN A 50 -11.21 4.24 -2.78
CA GLN A 50 -12.18 4.94 -1.94
C GLN A 50 -13.34 4.05 -1.44
N PHE A 51 -13.62 2.92 -2.09
CA PHE A 51 -14.68 1.97 -1.72
C PHE A 51 -14.30 1.02 -0.57
N SER A 52 -13.03 1.03 -0.16
CA SER A 52 -12.42 0.00 0.70
C SER A 52 -12.42 0.35 2.19
N ASN A 53 -12.80 1.59 2.54
CA ASN A 53 -12.78 2.20 3.89
C ASN A 53 -11.94 1.43 4.92
N LEU A 54 -10.62 1.44 4.67
CA LEU A 54 -9.62 0.76 5.48
C LEU A 54 -9.14 1.69 6.59
N THR A 55 -9.20 1.22 7.81
CA THR A 55 -8.65 1.88 9.00
C THR A 55 -7.59 0.98 9.62
N ILE A 56 -6.39 1.52 9.82
CA ILE A 56 -5.29 0.86 10.52
C ILE A 56 -4.97 1.72 11.74
N GLN A 57 -5.24 1.21 12.95
CA GLN A 57 -5.07 1.97 14.19
C GLN A 57 -3.62 2.05 14.65
N GLY A 58 -2.88 0.98 14.47
CA GLY A 58 -1.47 0.85 14.81
C GLY A 58 -0.59 0.98 13.57
N ASP A 59 0.23 -0.04 13.36
CA ASP A 59 1.28 -0.05 12.35
C ASP A 59 0.85 -0.71 11.04
N PHE A 60 1.39 -0.19 9.94
CA PHE A 60 1.30 -0.81 8.63
C PHE A 60 2.69 -1.25 8.17
N VAL A 61 2.80 -2.49 7.71
CA VAL A 61 4.05 -3.00 7.14
C VAL A 61 3.76 -3.50 5.73
N ASN A 62 4.43 -2.94 4.74
CA ASN A 62 4.53 -3.54 3.42
C ASN A 62 5.88 -4.27 3.30
N ASN A 63 5.86 -5.60 3.44
CA ASN A 63 7.03 -6.45 3.31
C ASN A 63 7.12 -7.02 1.90
N GLN A 64 7.59 -6.21 0.94
CA GLN A 64 7.75 -6.61 -0.46
C GLN A 64 6.44 -7.06 -1.13
N GLY A 65 5.32 -6.48 -0.72
CA GLY A 65 4.03 -6.59 -1.40
C GLY A 65 3.73 -5.34 -2.25
N THR A 66 2.63 -5.39 -2.99
CA THR A 66 2.23 -4.33 -3.92
C THR A 66 0.84 -3.79 -3.58
N ILE A 67 0.72 -2.47 -3.41
CA ILE A 67 -0.57 -1.78 -3.26
C ILE A 67 -0.98 -1.21 -4.62
N ASN A 68 -2.09 -1.68 -5.18
CA ASN A 68 -2.68 -1.15 -6.40
C ASN A 68 -3.73 -0.09 -6.06
N TYR A 69 -3.43 1.19 -6.29
CA TYR A 69 -4.38 2.28 -6.15
C TYR A 69 -5.28 2.38 -7.37
N LEU A 70 -6.58 2.50 -7.14
CA LEU A 70 -7.56 2.72 -8.18
C LEU A 70 -7.91 4.20 -8.29
N VAL A 71 -7.70 4.78 -9.48
CA VAL A 71 -8.14 6.15 -9.78
C VAL A 71 -9.66 6.20 -9.96
N ARG A 72 -10.31 7.14 -9.28
CA ARG A 72 -11.75 7.40 -9.39
C ARG A 72 -12.02 8.89 -9.27
N GLY A 73 -12.75 9.45 -10.23
CA GLY A 73 -12.99 10.90 -10.28
C GLY A 73 -11.69 11.71 -10.39
N GLY A 74 -10.64 11.13 -10.99
CA GLY A 74 -9.32 11.73 -11.11
C GLY A 74 -8.50 11.82 -9.83
N GLN A 75 -8.90 11.11 -8.77
CA GLN A 75 -8.19 11.06 -7.49
C GLN A 75 -7.93 9.62 -7.03
N VAL A 76 -6.99 9.48 -6.11
CA VAL A 76 -6.69 8.25 -5.35
C VAL A 76 -7.13 8.41 -3.90
N ALA A 77 -7.46 7.30 -3.24
CA ALA A 77 -7.71 7.31 -1.81
C ALA A 77 -6.39 7.28 -1.05
N THR A 78 -6.27 8.10 0.00
CA THR A 78 -5.12 8.08 0.92
C THR A 78 -5.22 6.92 1.90
N LEU A 79 -4.19 6.07 1.95
CA LEU A 79 -4.03 5.05 2.97
C LEU A 79 -3.60 5.72 4.29
N ASN A 80 -4.51 5.78 5.25
CA ASN A 80 -4.25 6.38 6.56
C ASN A 80 -3.80 5.31 7.57
N VAL A 81 -2.64 5.53 8.18
CA VAL A 81 -2.01 4.65 9.17
C VAL A 81 -1.90 5.41 10.50
N GLY A 82 -2.42 4.83 11.58
CA GLY A 82 -2.54 5.50 12.87
C GLY A 82 -1.21 5.72 13.61
N ASN A 83 -0.20 4.89 13.35
CA ASN A 83 1.13 5.01 13.96
C ASN A 83 2.27 5.07 12.94
N ALA A 84 2.98 3.96 12.69
CA ALA A 84 4.11 3.91 11.76
C ALA A 84 3.77 3.10 10.51
N ALA A 85 4.34 3.50 9.37
CA ALA A 85 4.38 2.69 8.17
C ALA A 85 5.82 2.22 7.91
N ALA A 86 6.01 0.97 7.52
CA ALA A 86 7.30 0.44 7.08
C ALA A 86 7.19 -0.11 5.65
N MET A 87 8.06 0.38 4.77
CA MET A 87 8.11 0.01 3.35
C MET A 87 9.39 -0.76 3.08
N PHE A 88 9.30 -2.08 3.00
CA PHE A 88 10.43 -2.95 2.71
C PHE A 88 10.41 -3.40 1.25
N PHE A 89 11.56 -3.33 0.60
CA PHE A 89 11.76 -3.69 -0.79
C PHE A 89 13.07 -4.46 -0.99
N SER A 90 13.22 -5.08 -2.15
CA SER A 90 14.42 -5.80 -2.56
C SER A 90 14.97 -5.25 -3.89
N ASN A 91 16.17 -5.69 -4.25
CA ASN A 91 16.80 -5.44 -5.56
C ASN A 91 16.41 -6.49 -6.60
N ASN A 92 15.37 -7.30 -6.34
CA ASN A 92 14.88 -8.29 -7.28
C ASN A 92 14.22 -7.57 -8.47
N VAL A 93 14.70 -7.90 -9.66
CA VAL A 93 14.16 -7.41 -10.93
C VAL A 93 13.17 -8.44 -11.46
N ASP A 94 11.96 -7.98 -11.76
CA ASP A 94 10.95 -8.81 -12.42
C ASP A 94 11.41 -9.10 -13.86
N SER A 95 11.55 -10.37 -14.20
CA SER A 95 12.08 -10.80 -15.51
C SER A 95 11.15 -10.46 -16.69
N THR A 96 9.87 -10.19 -16.43
CA THR A 96 8.90 -9.82 -17.47
C THR A 96 9.00 -8.34 -17.81
N THR A 97 9.20 -7.49 -16.81
CA THR A 97 9.24 -6.03 -16.98
C THR A 97 10.66 -5.49 -17.15
N GLY A 98 11.67 -6.16 -16.59
CA GLY A 98 13.04 -5.64 -16.48
C GLY A 98 13.23 -4.58 -15.39
N PHE A 99 12.22 -4.34 -14.54
CA PHE A 99 12.25 -3.35 -13.46
C PHE A 99 12.08 -4.01 -12.08
N TYR A 100 12.37 -3.27 -11.01
CA TYR A 100 12.08 -3.70 -9.65
C TYR A 100 10.58 -3.90 -9.44
N GLN A 101 10.20 -4.83 -8.57
CA GLN A 101 8.81 -4.99 -8.16
C GLN A 101 8.31 -3.70 -7.48
N PRO A 102 7.19 -3.11 -7.95
CA PRO A 102 6.65 -1.90 -7.34
C PRO A 102 6.03 -2.20 -5.98
N LEU A 103 6.24 -1.30 -5.02
CA LEU A 103 5.54 -1.33 -3.73
C LEU A 103 4.18 -0.65 -3.80
N MET A 104 4.03 0.34 -4.68
CA MET A 104 2.76 1.00 -4.96
C MET A 104 2.62 1.21 -6.46
N LYS A 105 1.42 0.94 -6.96
CA LYS A 105 1.05 1.12 -8.35
C LYS A 105 -0.21 1.95 -8.47
N ILE A 106 -0.23 3.01 -9.28
CA ILE A 106 -1.46 3.76 -9.58
C ILE A 106 -2.02 3.27 -10.91
N ASN A 107 -3.07 2.46 -10.84
CA ASN A 107 -3.75 2.00 -12.04
C ASN A 107 -4.57 3.13 -12.66
N SER A 108 -4.43 3.30 -13.97
CA SER A 108 -5.03 4.41 -14.73
C SER A 108 -4.53 5.80 -14.29
N ALA A 109 -3.23 5.93 -14.00
CA ALA A 109 -2.62 7.21 -13.61
C ALA A 109 -2.83 8.34 -14.63
N GLN A 110 -3.06 8.03 -15.91
CA GLN A 110 -3.39 9.02 -16.94
C GLN A 110 -4.70 9.78 -16.67
N ASP A 111 -5.58 9.22 -15.84
CA ASP A 111 -6.87 9.80 -15.49
C ASP A 111 -6.78 10.74 -14.28
N LEU A 112 -5.61 10.87 -13.65
CA LEU A 112 -5.40 11.76 -12.51
C LEU A 112 -5.56 13.24 -12.90
N ILE A 113 -6.15 14.02 -12.01
CA ILE A 113 -6.16 15.48 -12.14
C ILE A 113 -4.71 15.97 -12.05
N LYS A 114 -4.29 16.71 -13.07
CA LYS A 114 -2.93 17.25 -13.16
C LYS A 114 -2.77 18.47 -12.25
N ASN A 115 -1.53 18.73 -11.83
CA ASN A 115 -1.16 19.87 -11.00
C ASN A 115 -1.82 19.87 -9.60
N GLU A 116 -2.26 18.71 -9.13
CA GLU A 116 -2.77 18.49 -7.78
C GLU A 116 -1.90 17.48 -7.04
N GLU A 117 -1.80 17.65 -5.72
CA GLU A 117 -1.13 16.69 -4.86
C GLU A 117 -2.06 15.50 -4.58
N HIS A 118 -1.63 14.31 -5.01
CA HIS A 118 -2.33 13.06 -4.75
C HIS A 118 -1.62 12.29 -3.62
N VAL A 119 -2.13 12.42 -2.39
CA VAL A 119 -1.52 11.79 -1.22
C VAL A 119 -1.85 10.30 -1.18
N LEU A 120 -0.85 9.44 -1.41
CA LEU A 120 -1.02 7.98 -1.41
C LEU A 120 -1.09 7.38 0.00
N LEU A 121 -0.19 7.79 0.90
CA LEU A 121 -0.07 7.23 2.24
C LEU A 121 0.21 8.34 3.26
N LYS A 122 -0.44 8.26 4.42
CA LYS A 122 -0.23 9.16 5.56
C LYS A 122 -0.03 8.36 6.84
N ALA A 123 1.09 8.58 7.52
CA ALA A 123 1.45 7.98 8.81
C ALA A 123 2.18 9.02 9.67
N LYS A 124 2.40 8.76 10.97
CA LYS A 124 3.24 9.64 11.81
C LYS A 124 4.70 9.57 11.40
N ILE A 125 5.14 8.39 10.99
CA ILE A 125 6.50 8.12 10.50
C ILE A 125 6.45 7.03 9.43
N ILE A 126 7.27 7.18 8.40
CA ILE A 126 7.45 6.19 7.34
C ILE A 126 8.91 5.75 7.34
N GLY A 127 9.14 4.47 7.62
CA GLY A 127 10.45 3.83 7.53
C GLY A 127 10.63 3.12 6.19
N TYR A 128 11.85 3.07 5.69
CA TYR A 128 12.22 2.42 4.44
C TYR A 128 13.32 1.38 4.71
N GLY A 129 13.30 0.27 3.99
CA GLY A 129 14.32 -0.78 4.17
C GLY A 129 14.55 -1.57 2.89
N ASN A 130 15.83 -1.80 2.56
CA ASN A 130 16.24 -2.68 1.48
C ASN A 130 16.69 -4.02 2.06
N VAL A 131 15.85 -5.04 1.93
CA VAL A 131 16.11 -6.37 2.49
C VAL A 131 17.26 -7.09 1.79
N SER A 132 17.61 -6.70 0.56
CA SER A 132 18.73 -7.28 -0.19
C SER A 132 20.09 -6.81 0.33
N GLU A 133 20.14 -5.65 0.99
CA GLU A 133 21.38 -5.06 1.52
C GLU A 133 21.52 -5.27 3.04
N GLY A 134 20.47 -5.80 3.70
CA GLY A 134 20.39 -5.86 5.16
C GLY A 134 20.23 -4.50 5.82
N THR A 135 19.92 -3.45 5.05
CA THR A 135 19.86 -2.06 5.52
C THR A 135 18.42 -1.66 5.84
N ASN A 136 18.14 -1.34 7.10
CA ASN A 136 16.87 -0.76 7.55
C ASN A 136 17.16 0.59 8.22
N SER A 137 16.57 1.69 7.72
CA SER A 137 16.80 3.01 8.32
C SER A 137 15.63 3.97 8.12
N ILE A 138 15.35 4.75 9.16
CA ILE A 138 14.36 5.83 9.13
C ILE A 138 15.01 7.04 8.47
N ALA A 139 14.35 7.62 7.47
CA ALA A 139 14.76 8.86 6.80
C ALA A 139 16.17 8.84 6.14
N ASN A 140 16.68 7.67 5.77
CA ASN A 140 17.87 7.58 4.93
C ASN A 140 17.51 8.01 3.49
N VAL A 141 18.10 9.13 3.03
CA VAL A 141 17.85 9.69 1.70
C VAL A 141 18.08 8.67 0.58
N ASN A 142 19.09 7.80 0.71
CA ASN A 142 19.34 6.73 -0.26
C ASN A 142 18.15 5.75 -0.34
N LEU A 143 17.62 5.31 0.81
CA LEU A 143 16.46 4.40 0.83
C LEU A 143 15.17 5.06 0.32
N ILE A 144 15.01 6.38 0.50
CA ILE A 144 13.87 7.12 -0.04
C ILE A 144 13.94 7.20 -1.57
N GLU A 145 15.12 7.45 -2.14
CA GLU A 145 15.28 7.46 -3.60
C GLU A 145 15.06 6.06 -4.20
N GLN A 146 15.62 5.02 -3.60
CA GLN A 146 15.34 3.63 -4.00
C GLN A 146 13.84 3.28 -3.91
N PHE A 147 13.16 3.78 -2.88
CA PHE A 147 11.72 3.61 -2.75
C PHE A 147 10.94 4.26 -3.91
N LYS A 148 11.34 5.46 -4.34
CA LYS A 148 10.68 6.16 -5.46
C LYS A 148 10.79 5.40 -6.78
N GLU A 149 11.89 4.69 -7.00
CA GLU A 149 12.06 3.80 -8.17
C GLU A 149 11.09 2.61 -8.18
N ARG A 150 10.38 2.36 -7.08
CA ARG A 150 9.41 1.28 -6.89
C ARG A 150 7.96 1.80 -6.81
N LEU A 151 7.75 3.00 -7.31
CA LEU A 151 6.43 3.59 -7.55
C LEU A 151 6.13 3.52 -9.05
N ALA A 152 5.00 2.92 -9.42
CA ALA A 152 4.61 2.66 -10.81
C ALA A 152 3.23 3.20 -11.17
#